data_AF-A0A0J5QCU0-F1
#
_entry.id   AF-A0A0J5QCU0-F1
#
_cell.length_a   1.000
_cell.length_b   1.000
_cell.length_c   1.000
_cell.angle_alpha   90.00
_cell.angle_beta   90.00
_cell.angle_gamma   90.00
#
_symmetry.space_group_name_H-M   'P 1'
#
loop_
_entity.id
_entity.type
_entity.pdbx_description
1 polymer ?
#
loop_
_entity_poly.entity_id
_entity_poly.type
_entity_poly.pdbx_seq_one_letter_code
_entity_poly.pdbx_strand_id
1 'polypeptide(L)'
;MNISNQVQMIFIPWWIRILVAVLVLVYVGLAGYLLHGGLIAGDKPDWFAAGTQLLGVGFPILLVAIVIAGASFGERSIIRRTEKMLVRTIPYHLQFIPEETRRFADFRSHSRPPMTAQRELAQVSLFMSRGRCCADYILKVPNNDAYLTLNLRVELNVKRANINVAFLRSHLDQLMAGEQFDGCYGDFLRGKFSHSLAIEALQAREHSTGEDRSTIAYAFNSEFLSRTVDGQDYVVVVASTGVSYDTVWNPSERVFFAQDLMFMIRAFMQECPEIFE
;
A
#
# COMPACT_ATOMS: atom_id res chain seq x y z
N MET A 1 22.25 -16.01 11.91
CA MET A 1 22.14 -14.67 11.30
C MET A 1 22.53 -14.78 9.83
N ASN A 2 21.59 -14.55 8.91
CA ASN A 2 21.79 -14.78 7.47
C ASN A 2 22.57 -13.63 6.82
N ILE A 3 23.62 -13.95 6.06
CA ILE A 3 24.43 -13.03 5.25
C ILE A 3 23.54 -12.22 4.28
N SER A 4 22.42 -12.80 3.85
CA SER A 4 21.36 -12.12 3.08
C SER A 4 20.85 -10.82 3.73
N ASN A 5 20.80 -10.73 5.07
CA ASN A 5 20.33 -9.52 5.75
C ASN A 5 21.42 -8.43 5.84
N GLN A 6 22.70 -8.76 5.70
CA GLN A 6 23.79 -7.78 5.68
C GLN A 6 23.96 -7.16 4.29
N VAL A 7 23.70 -7.92 3.22
CA VAL A 7 23.70 -7.39 1.84
C VAL A 7 22.56 -6.38 1.61
N GLN A 8 21.48 -6.46 2.40
CA GLN A 8 20.33 -5.54 2.36
C GLN A 8 20.60 -4.11 2.86
N MET A 9 21.82 -3.78 3.27
CA MET A 9 22.18 -2.43 3.75
C MET A 9 23.12 -1.65 2.80
N ILE A 10 23.51 -2.20 1.65
CA ILE A 10 24.39 -1.47 0.72
C ILE A 10 23.54 -0.60 -0.22
N PHE A 11 23.53 0.70 0.05
CA PHE A 11 22.93 1.70 -0.84
C PHE A 11 23.86 1.93 -2.05
N ILE A 12 23.41 1.55 -3.24
CA ILE A 12 24.12 1.84 -4.48
C ILE A 12 23.51 3.09 -5.12
N PRO A 13 24.25 4.21 -5.20
CA PRO A 13 23.80 5.41 -5.88
C PRO A 13 23.35 5.14 -7.33
N TRP A 14 22.33 5.87 -7.77
CA TRP A 14 21.80 5.79 -9.14
C TRP A 14 22.90 5.92 -10.22
N TRP A 15 23.88 6.81 -10.01
CA TRP A 15 24.95 7.02 -10.99
C TRP A 15 25.87 5.79 -11.12
N ILE A 16 26.09 5.03 -10.04
CA ILE A 16 26.83 3.76 -10.10
C ILE A 16 26.04 2.73 -10.92
N ARG A 17 24.72 2.69 -10.78
CA ARG A 17 23.87 1.78 -11.58
C ARG A 17 23.94 2.10 -13.06
N ILE A 18 23.91 3.40 -13.41
CA ILE A 18 24.13 3.84 -14.80
C ILE A 18 25.51 3.39 -15.28
N LEU A 19 26.56 3.64 -14.48
CA LEU A 19 27.92 3.27 -14.85
C LEU A 19 28.03 1.75 -15.09
N VAL A 20 27.49 0.93 -14.19
CA VAL A 20 27.44 -0.54 -14.34
C VAL A 20 26.67 -0.93 -15.60
N ALA A 21 25.51 -0.32 -15.86
CA ALA A 21 24.73 -0.61 -17.08
C ALA A 21 25.51 -0.26 -18.36
N VAL A 22 26.22 0.87 -18.37
CA VAL A 22 27.07 1.28 -19.50
C VAL A 22 28.23 0.30 -19.67
N LEU A 23 28.91 -0.10 -18.59
CA LEU A 23 30.00 -1.09 -18.65
C LEU A 23 29.52 -2.45 -19.15
N VAL A 24 28.35 -2.91 -18.70
CA VAL A 24 27.71 -4.14 -19.18
C VAL A 24 27.43 -4.03 -20.68
N LEU A 25 26.89 -2.90 -21.14
CA LEU A 25 26.55 -2.68 -22.55
C LEU A 25 27.81 -2.65 -23.42
N VAL A 26 28.87 -1.97 -22.98
CA VAL A 26 30.17 -1.95 -23.67
C VAL A 26 30.77 -3.36 -23.73
N TYR A 27 30.71 -4.11 -22.63
CA TYR A 27 31.22 -5.47 -22.58
C TYR A 27 30.50 -6.40 -23.55
N VAL A 28 29.17 -6.41 -23.52
CA VAL A 28 28.33 -7.21 -24.42
C VAL A 28 28.52 -6.76 -25.86
N GLY A 29 28.66 -5.46 -26.11
CA GLY A 29 28.94 -4.91 -27.42
C GLY A 29 30.30 -5.36 -27.98
N LEU A 30 31.35 -5.35 -27.16
CA LEU A 30 32.69 -5.81 -27.55
C LEU A 30 32.69 -7.32 -27.83
N ALA A 31 32.07 -8.11 -26.95
CA ALA A 31 31.96 -9.54 -27.16
C ALA A 31 31.14 -9.88 -28.43
N GLY A 32 30.03 -9.18 -28.64
CA GLY A 32 29.22 -9.30 -29.85
C GLY A 32 29.97 -8.90 -31.12
N TYR A 33 30.76 -7.83 -31.06
CA TYR A 33 31.62 -7.40 -32.18
C TYR A 33 32.68 -8.45 -32.54
N LEU A 34 33.35 -9.04 -31.54
CA LEU A 34 34.35 -10.09 -31.75
C LEU A 34 33.74 -11.36 -32.34
N LEU A 35 32.58 -11.78 -31.82
CA LEU A 35 31.84 -12.93 -32.35
C LEU A 35 31.39 -12.70 -33.79
N HIS A 36 30.83 -11.52 -34.08
CA HIS A 36 30.39 -11.16 -35.42
C HIS A 36 31.56 -11.08 -36.41
N GLY A 37 32.67 -10.46 -36.01
CA GLY A 37 33.89 -10.39 -36.81
C GLY A 37 34.49 -11.77 -37.07
N GLY A 38 34.52 -12.65 -36.07
CA GLY A 38 34.97 -14.03 -36.23
C GLY A 38 34.07 -14.86 -37.16
N LEU A 39 32.74 -14.65 -37.09
CA LEU A 39 31.76 -15.35 -37.93
C LEU A 39 31.81 -14.92 -39.40
N ILE A 40 31.92 -13.61 -39.69
CA ILE A 40 31.92 -13.11 -41.06
C ILE A 40 33.28 -13.30 -41.72
N ALA A 41 34.37 -13.05 -40.99
CA ALA A 41 35.69 -13.00 -41.62
C ALA A 41 36.21 -14.38 -42.01
N GLY A 42 35.72 -15.48 -41.43
CA GLY A 42 36.10 -16.88 -41.75
C GLY A 42 37.56 -17.27 -41.43
N ASP A 43 38.48 -16.33 -41.63
CA ASP A 43 39.94 -16.48 -41.54
C ASP A 43 40.49 -16.06 -40.17
N LYS A 44 39.63 -15.73 -39.20
CA LYS A 44 40.03 -15.28 -37.85
C LYS A 44 39.34 -16.10 -36.74
N PRO A 45 39.63 -17.41 -36.64
CA PRO A 45 39.05 -18.28 -35.61
C PRO A 45 39.37 -17.80 -34.19
N ASP A 46 40.52 -17.15 -34.00
CA ASP A 46 40.95 -16.60 -32.71
C ASP A 46 39.99 -15.52 -32.18
N TRP A 47 39.34 -14.77 -33.08
CA TRP A 47 38.40 -13.71 -32.69
C TRP A 47 37.10 -14.30 -32.14
N PHE A 48 36.66 -15.41 -32.73
CA PHE A 48 35.51 -16.15 -32.24
C PHE A 48 35.81 -16.82 -30.89
N ALA A 49 37.00 -17.43 -30.74
CA ALA A 49 37.45 -18.00 -29.47
C ALA A 49 37.55 -16.93 -28.37
N ALA A 50 38.11 -15.75 -28.68
CA ALA A 50 38.20 -14.64 -27.72
C ALA A 50 36.80 -14.12 -27.31
N GLY A 51 35.87 -13.97 -28.25
CA GLY A 51 34.50 -13.54 -27.96
C GLY A 51 33.72 -14.53 -27.09
N THR A 52 33.88 -15.84 -27.35
CA THR A 52 33.25 -16.90 -26.55
C THR A 52 33.85 -17.00 -25.15
N GLN A 53 35.17 -16.86 -25.00
CA GLN A 53 35.83 -16.82 -23.69
C GLN A 53 35.43 -15.59 -22.87
N LEU A 54 35.34 -14.41 -23.51
CA LEU A 54 34.81 -13.20 -22.89
C LEU A 54 33.40 -13.48 -22.35
N LEU A 55 32.45 -13.91 -23.17
CA LEU A 55 31.11 -14.23 -22.66
C LEU A 55 31.12 -15.29 -21.56
N GLY A 56 31.89 -16.37 -21.71
CA GLY A 56 31.94 -17.46 -20.73
C GLY A 56 32.40 -17.01 -19.34
N VAL A 57 33.46 -16.19 -19.28
CA VAL A 57 34.03 -15.72 -17.99
C VAL A 57 33.31 -14.47 -17.48
N GLY A 58 32.93 -13.56 -18.36
CA GLY A 58 32.32 -12.29 -17.98
C GLY A 58 30.84 -12.40 -17.65
N PHE A 59 30.10 -13.31 -18.28
CA PHE A 59 28.65 -13.41 -18.08
C PHE A 59 28.24 -13.66 -16.61
N PRO A 60 28.87 -14.57 -15.84
CA PRO A 60 28.57 -14.72 -14.42
C PRO A 60 28.83 -13.44 -13.62
N ILE A 61 29.92 -12.72 -13.91
CA ILE A 61 30.28 -11.47 -13.24
C ILE A 61 29.26 -10.38 -13.57
N LEU A 62 28.85 -10.28 -14.84
CA LEU A 62 27.81 -9.35 -15.28
C LEU A 62 26.47 -9.66 -14.62
N LEU A 63 26.11 -10.93 -14.48
CA LEU A 63 24.87 -11.34 -13.83
C LEU A 63 24.87 -10.90 -12.36
N VAL A 64 25.98 -11.11 -11.64
CA VAL A 64 26.16 -10.59 -10.27
C VAL A 64 26.08 -9.07 -10.23
N ALA A 65 26.75 -8.37 -11.16
CA ALA A 65 26.72 -6.91 -11.22
C ALA A 65 25.32 -6.35 -11.50
N ILE A 66 24.54 -7.00 -12.37
CA ILE A 66 23.15 -6.65 -12.67
C ILE A 66 22.27 -6.87 -11.44
N VAL A 67 22.40 -8.00 -10.75
CA VAL A 67 21.66 -8.29 -9.51
C VAL A 67 21.97 -7.24 -8.45
N ILE A 68 23.24 -6.91 -8.25
CA ILE A 68 23.71 -5.89 -7.31
C ILE A 68 23.17 -4.50 -7.72
N ALA A 69 23.24 -4.13 -9.01
CA ALA A 69 22.75 -2.84 -9.49
C ALA A 69 21.21 -2.69 -9.41
N GLY A 70 20.47 -3.77 -9.63
CA GLY A 70 19.01 -3.82 -9.52
C GLY A 70 18.53 -3.79 -8.07
N ALA A 71 19.35 -4.26 -7.14
CA ALA A 71 19.09 -4.26 -5.72
C ALA A 71 19.02 -2.83 -5.15
N SER A 72 17.81 -2.34 -4.87
CA SER A 72 17.57 -1.13 -4.07
C SER A 72 17.49 -1.47 -2.60
N PHE A 73 18.66 -1.57 -1.96
CA PHE A 73 18.80 -1.89 -0.55
C PHE A 73 19.02 -0.62 0.30
N GLY A 74 18.52 -0.63 1.54
CA GLY A 74 18.69 0.44 2.52
C GLY A 74 17.39 1.10 3.02
N GLU A 75 17.47 1.65 4.23
CA GLU A 75 16.39 2.32 4.97
C GLU A 75 15.69 3.42 4.16
N ARG A 76 16.45 4.23 3.42
CA ARG A 76 15.89 5.29 2.55
C ARG A 76 14.98 4.75 1.45
N SER A 77 15.22 3.54 0.97
CA SER A 77 14.35 2.90 -0.03
C SER A 77 13.03 2.47 0.61
N ILE A 78 13.07 1.94 1.84
CA ILE A 78 11.87 1.61 2.61
C ILE A 78 11.03 2.88 2.80
N ILE A 79 11.63 3.94 3.34
CA ILE A 79 10.94 5.22 3.59
C ILE A 79 10.28 5.74 2.31
N ARG A 80 11.02 5.83 1.19
CA ARG A 80 10.46 6.32 -0.08
C ARG A 80 9.31 5.48 -0.61
N ARG A 81 9.36 4.16 -0.41
CA ARG A 81 8.30 3.24 -0.86
C ARG A 81 7.08 3.30 0.05
N THR A 82 7.28 3.42 1.36
CA THR A 82 6.23 3.71 2.36
C THR A 82 5.55 5.03 2.04
N GLU A 83 6.32 6.10 1.80
CA GLU A 83 5.79 7.40 1.36
C GLU A 83 5.00 7.27 0.06
N LYS A 84 5.52 6.52 -0.93
CA LYS A 84 4.80 6.29 -2.19
C LYS A 84 3.47 5.57 -1.97
N MET A 85 3.43 4.60 -1.06
CA MET A 85 2.21 3.86 -0.72
C MET A 85 1.19 4.78 -0.05
N LEU A 86 1.62 5.58 0.94
CA LEU A 86 0.77 6.53 1.65
C LEU A 86 0.26 7.68 0.75
N VAL A 87 1.08 8.19 -0.17
CA VAL A 87 0.72 9.36 -1.00
C VAL A 87 -0.02 8.97 -2.27
N ARG A 88 0.25 7.79 -2.84
CA ARG A 88 -0.31 7.39 -4.15
C ARG A 88 -1.23 6.19 -4.05
N THR A 89 -0.75 5.07 -3.50
CA THR A 89 -1.48 3.81 -3.59
C THR A 89 -2.74 3.82 -2.74
N ILE A 90 -2.64 4.21 -1.47
CA ILE A 90 -3.79 4.23 -0.56
C ILE A 90 -4.85 5.24 -1.04
N PRO A 91 -4.54 6.53 -1.30
CA PRO A 91 -5.52 7.50 -1.80
C PRO A 91 -6.20 7.06 -3.10
N TYR A 92 -5.44 6.45 -4.02
CA TYR A 92 -5.99 5.95 -5.28
C TYR A 92 -7.06 4.88 -5.08
N HIS A 93 -6.94 4.03 -4.06
CA HIS A 93 -7.97 3.04 -3.76
C HIS A 93 -9.12 3.63 -2.94
N LEU A 94 -8.83 4.53 -1.99
CA LEU A 94 -9.86 5.19 -1.17
C LEU A 94 -10.87 6.02 -2.00
N GLN A 95 -10.49 6.52 -3.19
CA GLN A 95 -11.43 7.24 -4.06
C GLN A 95 -12.60 6.36 -4.53
N PHE A 96 -12.46 5.03 -4.47
CA PHE A 96 -13.48 4.07 -4.90
C PHE A 96 -14.34 3.56 -3.72
N ILE A 97 -14.32 4.22 -2.56
CA ILE A 97 -15.26 3.91 -1.47
C ILE A 97 -16.73 3.97 -1.90
N PRO A 98 -17.22 4.99 -2.63
CA PRO A 98 -18.61 5.06 -3.03
C PRO A 98 -18.99 3.85 -3.89
N GLU A 99 -20.16 3.27 -3.63
CA GLU A 99 -20.70 2.24 -4.51
C GLU A 99 -21.28 2.86 -5.77
N GLU A 100 -20.93 2.27 -6.90
CA GLU A 100 -21.46 2.72 -8.17
C GLU A 100 -22.89 2.22 -8.34
N THR A 101 -23.82 3.13 -8.63
CA THR A 101 -25.20 2.81 -8.98
C THR A 101 -25.26 2.27 -10.42
N ARG A 102 -24.75 1.05 -10.63
CA ARG A 102 -24.76 0.38 -11.93
C ARG A 102 -25.97 -0.52 -12.08
N ARG A 103 -26.50 -0.59 -13.30
CA ARG A 103 -27.47 -1.63 -13.68
C ARG A 103 -26.72 -2.94 -13.88
N PHE A 104 -27.27 -4.02 -13.34
CA PHE A 104 -26.78 -5.37 -13.64
C PHE A 104 -26.86 -5.60 -15.15
N ALA A 105 -25.75 -6.04 -15.73
CA ALA A 105 -25.67 -6.43 -17.14
C ALA A 105 -25.45 -7.94 -17.23
N ASP A 106 -25.92 -8.56 -18.31
CA ASP A 106 -25.67 -9.97 -18.59
C ASP A 106 -24.16 -10.19 -18.81
N PHE A 107 -23.57 -11.12 -18.06
CA PHE A 107 -22.15 -11.47 -18.12
C PHE A 107 -21.67 -11.75 -19.55
N ARG A 108 -22.52 -12.36 -20.38
CA ARG A 108 -22.18 -12.73 -21.77
C ARG A 108 -22.11 -11.54 -22.74
N SER A 109 -22.70 -10.40 -22.35
CA SER A 109 -22.81 -9.22 -23.20
C SER A 109 -21.66 -8.23 -23.04
N HIS A 110 -20.76 -8.44 -22.07
CA HIS A 110 -19.75 -7.45 -21.70
C HIS A 110 -18.36 -7.81 -22.21
N SER A 111 -17.82 -6.97 -23.10
CA SER A 111 -16.42 -7.03 -23.53
C SER A 111 -15.49 -6.21 -22.63
N ARG A 112 -15.98 -5.13 -22.00
CA ARG A 112 -15.23 -4.28 -21.06
C ARG A 112 -16.15 -3.63 -20.02
N PRO A 113 -15.74 -3.52 -18.74
CA PRO A 113 -16.48 -2.76 -17.74
C PRO A 113 -16.42 -1.26 -18.04
N PRO A 114 -17.51 -0.49 -17.82
CA PRO A 114 -17.48 0.96 -17.94
C PRO A 114 -16.56 1.57 -16.88
N MET A 115 -15.96 2.71 -17.24
CA MET A 115 -15.13 3.49 -16.32
C MET A 115 -16.03 4.34 -15.41
N THR A 116 -15.72 4.35 -14.11
CA THR A 116 -16.42 5.17 -13.11
C THR A 116 -16.28 6.65 -13.44
N ALA A 117 -17.36 7.41 -13.35
CA ALA A 117 -17.30 8.85 -13.59
C ALA A 117 -16.58 9.55 -12.42
N GLN A 118 -15.78 10.58 -12.71
CA GLN A 118 -14.99 11.27 -11.68
C GLN A 118 -15.84 11.88 -10.55
N ARG A 119 -17.09 12.26 -10.86
CA ARG A 119 -18.07 12.80 -9.89
C ARG A 119 -18.62 11.75 -8.91
N GLU A 120 -18.51 10.47 -9.27
CA GLU A 120 -18.97 9.34 -8.45
C GLU A 120 -17.84 8.82 -7.54
N LEU A 121 -16.62 9.36 -7.68
CA LEU A 121 -15.48 9.03 -6.84
C LEU A 121 -15.46 9.91 -5.59
N ALA A 122 -14.95 9.36 -4.48
CA ALA A 122 -14.70 10.12 -3.28
C ALA A 122 -13.54 11.10 -3.50
N GLN A 123 -13.68 12.32 -2.97
CA GLN A 123 -12.61 13.30 -2.97
C GLN A 123 -11.68 13.02 -1.79
N VAL A 124 -10.42 12.72 -2.10
CA VAL A 124 -9.40 12.40 -1.09
C VAL A 124 -8.44 13.56 -0.95
N SER A 125 -8.54 14.29 0.16
CA SER A 125 -7.52 15.27 0.57
C SER A 125 -6.48 14.57 1.44
N LEU A 126 -5.19 14.85 1.23
CA LEU A 126 -4.10 14.19 1.95
C LEU A 126 -3.15 15.21 2.57
N PHE A 127 -2.68 14.90 3.77
CA PHE A 127 -1.59 15.58 4.43
C PHE A 127 -0.52 14.56 4.84
N MET A 128 0.71 14.76 4.35
CA MET A 128 1.85 13.94 4.73
C MET A 128 3.11 14.81 4.84
N SER A 129 3.82 14.67 5.95
CA SER A 129 5.16 15.24 6.08
C SER A 129 6.22 14.24 5.61
N ARG A 130 7.21 14.70 4.82
CA ARG A 130 8.33 13.86 4.37
C ARG A 130 9.08 13.26 5.56
N GLY A 131 9.54 12.02 5.39
CA GLY A 131 10.25 11.27 6.43
C GLY A 131 9.36 10.72 7.54
N ARG A 132 8.05 10.97 7.53
CA ARG A 132 7.11 10.35 8.47
C ARG A 132 6.52 9.08 7.87
N CYS A 133 6.26 8.11 8.73
CA CYS A 133 5.63 6.84 8.38
C CYS A 133 4.10 6.91 8.54
N CYS A 134 3.51 8.11 8.42
CA CYS A 134 2.09 8.32 8.59
C CYS A 134 1.55 9.37 7.61
N ALA A 135 0.30 9.20 7.20
CA ALA A 135 -0.44 10.20 6.43
C ALA A 135 -1.85 10.35 6.99
N ASP A 136 -2.35 11.58 6.97
CA ASP A 136 -3.70 11.96 7.35
C ASP A 136 -4.51 12.20 6.06
N TYR A 137 -5.75 11.72 6.01
CA TYR A 137 -6.66 11.79 4.88
C TYR A 137 -8.00 12.33 5.33
N ILE A 138 -8.60 13.17 4.49
CA ILE A 138 -10.00 13.59 4.61
C ILE A 138 -10.71 13.08 3.37
N LEU A 139 -11.66 12.18 3.57
CA LEU A 139 -12.45 11.56 2.51
C LEU A 139 -13.80 12.24 2.47
N LYS A 140 -14.19 12.78 1.31
CA LYS A 140 -15.54 13.28 1.06
C LYS A 140 -16.23 12.37 0.06
N VAL A 141 -17.16 11.57 0.55
CA VAL A 141 -17.90 10.56 -0.22
C VAL A 141 -19.24 11.15 -0.65
N PRO A 142 -19.55 11.20 -1.96
CA PRO A 142 -20.86 11.67 -2.41
C PRO A 142 -21.97 10.76 -1.89
N ASN A 143 -23.02 11.35 -1.30
CA ASN A 143 -24.20 10.66 -0.81
C ASN A 143 -25.47 11.45 -1.16
N ASN A 144 -26.19 11.02 -2.21
CA ASN A 144 -27.37 11.68 -2.78
C ASN A 144 -27.14 13.18 -3.07
N ASP A 145 -27.44 14.05 -2.10
CA ASP A 145 -27.33 15.52 -2.20
C ASP A 145 -26.27 16.13 -1.26
N ALA A 146 -25.61 15.31 -0.43
CA ALA A 146 -24.61 15.72 0.54
C ALA A 146 -23.29 14.96 0.36
N TYR A 147 -22.30 15.29 1.21
CA TYR A 147 -21.04 14.57 1.28
C TYR A 147 -20.86 14.01 2.69
N LEU A 148 -20.61 12.71 2.78
CA LEU A 148 -20.11 12.11 4.01
C LEU A 148 -18.63 12.42 4.14
N THR A 149 -18.21 12.96 5.28
CA THR A 149 -16.82 13.33 5.57
C THR A 149 -16.22 12.37 6.59
N LEU A 150 -15.12 11.72 6.23
CA LEU A 150 -14.35 10.85 7.11
C LEU A 150 -12.91 11.35 7.28
N ASN A 151 -12.47 11.47 8.52
CA ASN A 151 -11.08 11.75 8.86
C ASN A 151 -10.35 10.44 9.20
N LEU A 152 -9.30 10.15 8.45
CA LEU A 152 -8.56 8.90 8.53
C LEU A 152 -7.07 9.17 8.66
N ARG A 153 -6.38 8.50 9.57
CA ARG A 153 -4.91 8.50 9.60
C ARG A 153 -4.38 7.08 9.48
N VAL A 154 -3.45 6.88 8.55
CA VAL A 154 -2.77 5.59 8.39
C VAL A 154 -1.31 5.75 8.80
N GLU A 155 -0.86 4.92 9.73
CA GLU A 155 0.51 4.82 10.19
C GLU A 155 1.06 3.46 9.75
N LEU A 156 2.09 3.46 8.91
CA LEU A 156 2.64 2.26 8.31
C LEU A 156 4.04 1.97 8.87
N ASN A 157 4.14 0.91 9.66
CA ASN A 157 5.40 0.29 10.04
C ASN A 157 5.69 -0.89 9.07
N VAL A 158 6.94 -1.35 9.01
CA VAL A 158 7.41 -2.44 8.14
C VAL A 158 6.59 -3.73 8.28
N LYS A 159 6.00 -3.98 9.46
CA LYS A 159 5.24 -5.20 9.77
C LYS A 159 3.80 -4.95 10.26
N ARG A 160 3.41 -3.68 10.44
CA ARG A 160 2.13 -3.33 11.04
C ARG A 160 1.59 -2.05 10.44
N ALA A 161 0.29 -2.00 10.18
CA ALA A 161 -0.42 -0.78 9.90
C ALA A 161 -1.35 -0.44 11.07
N ASN A 162 -1.34 0.81 11.51
CA ASN A 162 -2.37 1.36 12.40
C ASN A 162 -3.25 2.29 11.59
N ILE A 163 -4.55 2.13 11.73
CA ILE A 163 -5.57 2.90 11.05
C ILE A 163 -6.41 3.58 12.11
N ASN A 164 -6.39 4.90 12.10
CA ASN A 164 -7.07 5.75 13.06
C ASN A 164 -8.25 6.41 12.35
N VAL A 165 -9.46 6.03 12.71
CA VAL A 165 -10.71 6.63 12.21
C VAL A 165 -11.15 7.66 13.24
N ALA A 166 -11.19 8.94 12.86
CA ALA A 166 -11.43 10.05 13.77
C ALA A 166 -12.82 10.66 13.57
N PHE A 167 -13.56 10.75 14.67
CA PHE A 167 -14.92 11.28 14.75
C PHE A 167 -14.93 12.60 15.52
N LEU A 168 -15.58 13.62 14.99
CA LEU A 168 -15.65 14.91 15.66
C LEU A 168 -16.51 14.80 16.93
N ARG A 169 -15.97 15.17 18.08
CA ARG A 169 -16.64 14.99 19.38
C ARG A 169 -17.96 15.75 19.45
N SER A 170 -18.00 16.99 18.97
CA SER A 170 -19.22 17.80 18.97
C SER A 170 -20.34 17.20 18.12
N HIS A 171 -20.01 16.43 17.07
CA HIS A 171 -20.99 15.72 16.26
C HIS A 171 -21.54 14.51 17.00
N LEU A 172 -20.66 13.73 17.63
CA LEU A 172 -21.07 12.61 18.48
C LEU A 172 -21.95 13.06 19.64
N ASP A 173 -21.65 14.20 20.26
CA ASP A 173 -22.49 14.79 21.32
C ASP A 173 -23.91 15.07 20.82
N GLN A 174 -24.05 15.60 19.61
CA GLN A 174 -25.36 15.87 19.00
C GLN A 174 -26.13 14.59 18.70
N LEU A 175 -25.47 13.58 18.15
CA LEU A 175 -26.07 12.28 17.84
C LEU A 175 -26.50 11.54 19.11
N MET A 176 -25.62 11.46 20.12
CA MET A 176 -25.93 10.85 21.41
C MET A 176 -27.12 11.54 22.10
N ALA A 177 -27.17 12.87 22.07
CA ALA A 177 -28.30 13.63 22.61
C ALA A 177 -29.60 13.37 21.83
N GLY A 178 -29.52 13.30 20.50
CA GLY A 178 -30.67 12.97 19.63
C GLY A 178 -31.23 11.57 19.87
N GLU A 179 -30.35 10.61 20.15
CA GLU A 179 -30.70 9.22 20.46
C GLU A 179 -30.98 8.96 21.95
N GLN A 180 -30.91 9.99 22.80
CA GLN A 180 -31.09 9.89 24.25
C GLN A 180 -30.15 8.85 24.90
N PHE A 181 -28.92 8.76 24.39
CA PHE A 181 -27.92 7.81 24.88
C PHE A 181 -27.06 8.45 25.98
N ASP A 182 -27.12 7.91 27.21
CA ASP A 182 -26.44 8.43 28.41
C ASP A 182 -25.15 7.64 28.79
N GLY A 183 -24.51 7.02 27.79
CA GLY A 183 -23.29 6.23 27.98
C GLY A 183 -22.00 6.97 27.59
N CYS A 184 -20.88 6.24 27.57
CA CYS A 184 -19.63 6.80 27.05
C CYS A 184 -19.57 6.72 25.50
N TYR A 185 -18.75 7.57 24.86
CA TYR A 185 -18.58 7.55 23.39
C TYR A 185 -18.17 6.18 22.85
N GLY A 186 -17.39 5.43 23.65
CA GLY A 186 -16.92 4.12 23.22
C GLY A 186 -18.05 3.10 23.09
N ASP A 187 -18.97 3.09 24.05
CA ASP A 187 -20.14 2.21 24.00
C ASP A 187 -21.10 2.63 22.89
N PHE A 188 -21.26 3.93 22.69
CA PHE A 188 -22.05 4.48 21.58
C PHE A 188 -21.50 4.01 20.22
N LEU A 189 -20.20 4.23 19.97
CA LEU A 189 -19.56 3.83 18.71
C LEU A 189 -19.54 2.30 18.52
N ARG A 190 -19.37 1.52 19.60
CA ARG A 190 -19.48 0.05 19.52
C ARG A 190 -20.88 -0.42 19.14
N GLY A 191 -21.92 0.25 19.66
CA GLY A 191 -23.30 -0.02 19.28
C GLY A 191 -23.54 0.28 17.80
N LYS A 192 -22.98 1.39 17.31
CA LYS A 192 -23.13 1.84 15.91
C LYS A 192 -22.33 1.03 14.90
N PHE A 193 -21.18 0.48 15.28
CA PHE A 193 -20.30 -0.32 14.42
C PHE A 193 -20.23 -1.79 14.83
N SER A 194 -21.34 -2.34 15.37
CA SER A 194 -21.37 -3.68 15.94
C SER A 194 -20.98 -4.79 14.94
N HIS A 195 -21.33 -4.65 13.66
CA HIS A 195 -21.01 -5.62 12.61
C HIS A 195 -19.55 -5.52 12.18
N SER A 196 -19.06 -4.30 11.90
CA SER A 196 -17.66 -4.09 11.50
C SER A 196 -16.68 -4.49 12.61
N LEU A 197 -17.04 -4.25 13.87
CA LEU A 197 -16.22 -4.61 15.03
C LEU A 197 -16.36 -6.09 15.43
N ALA A 198 -17.49 -6.76 15.17
CA ALA A 198 -17.68 -8.17 15.51
C ALA A 198 -16.78 -9.13 14.70
N ILE A 199 -16.34 -8.73 13.50
CA ILE A 199 -15.45 -9.53 12.64
C ILE A 199 -14.10 -9.80 13.33
N GLU A 200 -13.62 -8.87 14.15
CA GLU A 200 -12.39 -9.03 14.94
C GLU A 200 -12.45 -10.26 15.85
N ALA A 201 -13.57 -10.46 16.55
CA ALA A 201 -13.72 -11.55 17.51
C ALA A 201 -13.68 -12.94 16.83
N LEU A 202 -14.03 -13.02 15.55
CA LEU A 202 -13.98 -14.23 14.75
C LEU A 202 -12.55 -14.48 14.23
N GLN A 203 -11.89 -13.45 13.70
CA GLN A 203 -10.53 -13.57 13.17
C GLN A 203 -9.48 -13.85 14.25
N ALA A 204 -9.63 -13.26 15.44
CA ALA A 204 -8.76 -13.52 16.59
C ALA A 204 -8.80 -15.00 17.05
N ARG A 205 -9.92 -15.69 16.82
CA ARG A 205 -10.06 -17.12 17.13
C ARG A 205 -9.33 -18.00 16.11
N GLU A 206 -9.39 -17.65 14.83
CA GLU A 206 -8.79 -18.45 13.75
C GLU A 206 -7.26 -18.38 13.73
N HIS A 207 -6.65 -17.23 14.05
CA HIS A 207 -5.19 -17.07 14.10
C HIS A 207 -4.47 -17.90 15.18
N SER A 208 -5.20 -18.52 16.11
CA SER A 208 -4.63 -19.46 17.08
C SER A 208 -4.26 -20.84 16.50
N THR A 209 -4.63 -21.14 15.24
CA THR A 209 -4.45 -22.47 14.61
C THR A 209 -3.26 -22.61 13.64
N GLY A 210 -2.34 -21.65 13.59
CA GLY A 210 -0.95 -21.94 13.18
C GLY A 210 -0.68 -22.15 11.68
N GLU A 211 -1.52 -21.67 10.76
CA GLU A 211 -1.11 -21.50 9.36
C GLU A 211 -0.78 -20.03 9.06
N ASP A 212 0.44 -19.84 8.58
CA ASP A 212 1.11 -18.59 8.19
C ASP A 212 0.47 -17.99 6.91
N ARG A 213 -0.85 -17.77 6.95
CA ARG A 213 -1.58 -17.10 5.86
C ARG A 213 -1.63 -15.61 6.15
N SER A 214 -1.12 -14.85 5.18
CA SER A 214 -1.10 -13.39 5.06
C SER A 214 -2.51 -12.78 4.99
N THR A 215 -3.37 -13.12 5.93
CA THR A 215 -4.73 -12.62 6.02
C THR A 215 -4.68 -11.32 6.82
N ILE A 216 -5.06 -10.21 6.19
CA ILE A 216 -5.20 -8.93 6.90
C ILE A 216 -6.37 -9.09 7.86
N ALA A 217 -6.09 -8.88 9.15
CA ALA A 217 -7.07 -8.97 10.22
C ALA A 217 -6.94 -7.71 11.07
N TYR A 218 -8.01 -6.91 11.09
CA TYR A 218 -8.04 -5.66 11.83
C TYR A 218 -8.44 -5.94 13.28
N ALA A 219 -7.48 -5.76 14.19
CA ALA A 219 -7.73 -5.74 15.63
C ALA A 219 -8.08 -4.31 16.06
N PHE A 220 -9.28 -4.11 16.58
CA PHE A 220 -9.73 -2.82 17.06
C PHE A 220 -9.41 -2.67 18.54
N ASN A 221 -8.85 -1.53 18.91
CA ASN A 221 -8.60 -1.28 20.31
C ASN A 221 -9.93 -1.16 21.07
N SER A 222 -10.00 -1.79 22.24
CA SER A 222 -11.17 -1.68 23.12
C SER A 222 -11.36 -0.25 23.65
N GLU A 223 -10.26 0.50 23.77
CA GLU A 223 -10.27 1.87 24.23
C GLU A 223 -10.18 2.85 23.06
N PHE A 224 -11.03 3.87 23.10
CA PHE A 224 -11.04 4.95 22.13
C PHE A 224 -10.09 6.05 22.59
N LEU A 225 -9.30 6.59 21.67
CA LEU A 225 -8.37 7.67 21.98
C LEU A 225 -9.07 9.02 21.82
N SER A 226 -8.83 9.94 22.75
CA SER A 226 -9.19 11.34 22.57
C SER A 226 -8.00 12.09 21.97
N ARG A 227 -8.22 12.87 20.91
CA ARG A 227 -7.17 13.64 20.26
C ARG A 227 -7.67 15.03 19.88
N THR A 228 -6.88 16.05 20.21
CA THR A 228 -7.11 17.42 19.74
C THR A 228 -6.23 17.71 18.53
N VAL A 229 -6.83 18.13 17.41
CA VAL A 229 -6.12 18.54 16.18
C VAL A 229 -6.74 19.84 15.70
N ASP A 230 -5.92 20.86 15.44
CA ASP A 230 -6.35 22.19 14.98
C ASP A 230 -7.46 22.82 15.85
N GLY A 231 -7.39 22.57 17.17
CA GLY A 231 -8.38 23.08 18.14
C GLY A 231 -9.72 22.34 18.15
N GLN A 232 -9.85 21.25 17.40
CA GLN A 232 -11.02 20.37 17.41
C GLN A 232 -10.71 19.07 18.14
N ASP A 233 -11.67 18.61 18.94
CA ASP A 233 -11.57 17.36 19.67
C ASP A 233 -12.19 16.21 18.88
N TYR A 234 -11.42 15.13 18.77
CA TYR A 234 -11.80 13.91 18.08
C TYR A 234 -11.79 12.72 19.02
N VAL A 235 -12.78 11.85 18.84
CA VAL A 235 -12.78 10.49 19.38
C VAL A 235 -12.27 9.57 18.28
N VAL A 236 -11.27 8.75 18.56
CA VAL A 236 -10.53 7.98 17.55
C VAL A 236 -10.65 6.49 17.82
N VAL A 237 -11.15 5.76 16.81
CA VAL A 237 -11.07 4.30 16.74
C VAL A 237 -9.74 3.92 16.13
N VAL A 238 -9.00 3.05 16.81
CA VAL A 238 -7.71 2.54 16.32
C VAL A 238 -7.88 1.08 15.91
N ALA A 239 -7.73 0.81 14.62
CA ALA A 239 -7.58 -0.53 14.08
C ALA A 239 -6.10 -0.81 13.80
N SER A 240 -5.64 -2.02 14.12
CA SER A 240 -4.28 -2.46 13.88
C SER A 240 -4.28 -3.75 13.12
N THR A 241 -3.48 -3.84 12.06
CA THR A 241 -3.31 -5.09 11.31
C THR A 241 -1.84 -5.39 11.08
N GLY A 242 -1.51 -6.68 11.07
CA GLY A 242 -0.27 -7.17 10.49
C GLY A 242 -0.24 -6.87 8.99
N VAL A 243 0.94 -6.51 8.47
CA VAL A 243 1.18 -6.44 7.02
C VAL A 243 2.37 -7.31 6.68
N SER A 244 2.37 -7.87 5.47
CA SER A 244 3.48 -8.68 4.96
C SER A 244 4.77 -7.86 4.98
N TYR A 245 5.91 -8.51 5.23
CA TYR A 245 7.23 -7.88 5.15
C TYR A 245 7.47 -7.27 3.75
N ASP A 246 6.86 -7.88 2.74
CA ASP A 246 6.96 -7.47 1.36
C ASP A 246 5.92 -6.40 0.98
N THR A 247 5.03 -5.96 1.88
CA THR A 247 4.01 -4.96 1.53
C THR A 247 4.61 -3.69 0.96
N VAL A 248 5.77 -3.23 1.43
CA VAL A 248 6.42 -2.03 0.86
C VAL A 248 7.10 -2.32 -0.50
N TRP A 249 7.45 -3.57 -0.76
CA TRP A 249 8.30 -3.99 -1.88
C TRP A 249 7.53 -4.57 -3.07
N ASN A 250 6.53 -5.40 -2.78
CA ASN A 250 5.70 -6.13 -3.71
C ASN A 250 4.48 -5.29 -4.11
N PRO A 251 4.33 -4.93 -5.41
CA PRO A 251 3.18 -4.18 -5.89
C PRO A 251 1.83 -4.83 -5.57
N SER A 252 1.74 -6.16 -5.64
CA SER A 252 0.50 -6.89 -5.39
C SER A 252 0.06 -6.75 -3.94
N GLU A 253 0.99 -6.88 -2.99
CA GLU A 253 0.72 -6.69 -1.56
C GLU A 253 0.28 -5.26 -1.22
N ARG A 254 0.84 -4.25 -1.89
CA ARG A 254 0.39 -2.85 -1.70
C ARG A 254 -1.05 -2.65 -2.13
N VAL A 255 -1.39 -3.21 -3.29
CA VAL A 255 -2.73 -3.11 -3.86
C VAL A 255 -3.71 -3.88 -2.99
N PHE A 256 -3.35 -5.10 -2.58
CA PHE A 256 -4.14 -5.92 -1.68
C PHE A 256 -4.47 -5.17 -0.37
N PHE A 257 -3.46 -4.64 0.33
CA PHE A 257 -3.68 -3.85 1.53
C PHE A 257 -4.56 -2.61 1.29
N ALA A 258 -4.30 -1.87 0.20
CA ALA A 258 -5.06 -0.65 -0.08
C ALA A 258 -6.52 -0.92 -0.45
N GLN A 259 -6.79 -2.04 -1.13
CA GLN A 259 -8.15 -2.50 -1.43
C GLN A 259 -8.87 -2.98 -0.17
N ASP A 260 -8.20 -3.76 0.66
CA ASP A 260 -8.76 -4.25 1.92
C ASP A 260 -9.10 -3.08 2.87
N LEU A 261 -8.19 -2.11 2.99
CA LEU A 261 -8.45 -0.86 3.72
C LEU A 261 -9.66 -0.11 3.15
N MET A 262 -9.77 0.01 1.83
CA MET A 262 -10.92 0.66 1.19
C MET A 262 -12.23 -0.08 1.52
N PHE A 263 -12.24 -1.42 1.52
CA PHE A 263 -13.43 -2.20 1.90
C PHE A 263 -13.78 -2.04 3.37
N MET A 264 -12.79 -2.07 4.27
CA MET A 264 -13.00 -1.82 5.69
C MET A 264 -13.62 -0.44 5.92
N ILE A 265 -13.07 0.62 5.31
CA ILE A 265 -13.62 1.97 5.45
C ILE A 265 -15.01 2.08 4.84
N ARG A 266 -15.26 1.44 3.69
CA ARG A 266 -16.60 1.39 3.08
C ARG A 266 -17.62 0.76 4.03
N ALA A 267 -17.27 -0.37 4.65
CA ALA A 267 -18.16 -1.05 5.60
C ALA A 267 -18.52 -0.15 6.78
N PHE A 268 -17.53 0.55 7.36
CA PHE A 268 -17.78 1.56 8.40
C PHE A 268 -18.76 2.63 7.94
N MET A 269 -18.54 3.22 6.77
CA MET A 269 -19.41 4.31 6.26
C MET A 269 -20.83 3.85 5.93
N GLN A 270 -21.00 2.59 5.52
CA GLN A 270 -22.30 2.01 5.21
C GLN A 270 -23.08 1.58 6.46
N GLU A 271 -22.38 1.16 7.51
CA GLU A 271 -23.02 0.67 8.73
C GLU A 271 -23.70 1.80 9.50
N CYS A 272 -23.09 2.98 9.57
CA CYS A 272 -23.68 4.15 10.21
C CYS A 272 -23.33 5.46 9.47
N PRO A 273 -24.05 5.81 8.39
CA PRO A 273 -23.74 6.98 7.57
C PRO A 273 -23.93 8.31 8.33
N GLU A 274 -24.89 8.37 9.26
CA GLU A 274 -25.24 9.57 10.05
C GLU A 274 -24.05 10.14 10.86
N ILE A 275 -23.10 9.28 11.26
CA ILE A 275 -21.88 9.67 11.97
C ILE A 275 -20.92 10.47 11.07
N PHE A 276 -21.07 10.36 9.75
CA PHE A 276 -20.19 10.98 8.76
C PHE A 276 -20.84 12.14 8.00
N GLU A 277 -22.11 12.46 8.26
CA GLU A 277 -22.78 13.65 7.70
C GLU A 277 -22.23 14.96 8.29
#